data_AF-A0A075M392-F1
#
_entry.id   AF-A0A075M392-F1
#
_cell.length_a   1.000
_cell.length_b   1.000
_cell.length_c   1.000
_cell.angle_alpha   90.00
_cell.angle_beta   90.00
_cell.angle_gamma   90.00
#
_symmetry.space_group_name_H-M   'P 1'
#
loop_
_entity.id
_entity.type
_entity.pdbx_description
1 polymer ?
#
loop_
_entity_poly.entity_id
_entity_poly.type
_entity_poly.pdbx_seq_one_letter_code
_entity_poly.pdbx_strand_id
1 'polypeptide(L)'
;MQVGEIGLCKSTRGQTVPLDVQEAAFRAQLKLAAELERTCMLHCVGCYGNLLEILLGVAHNLPPVLVLHSYSGSPDMMRSLLALRGSRVFISLNAKQLTDPRMKKAAACCKELPIEALLLETDAPDQAPSVELVEKAFDQVDEAPLMLQEGSTGVNEPALVKLALLGAAKIRGVPPDKLAAAVYQNCKDAFGLDNVAQ
;
A
#
# COMPACT_ATOMS: atom_id res chain seq x y z
N MET A 1 -15.16 6.09 -4.98
CA MET A 1 -15.06 4.78 -5.68
C MET A 1 -13.75 4.73 -6.43
N GLN A 2 -13.07 3.58 -6.43
CA GLN A 2 -11.74 3.36 -7.01
C GLN A 2 -11.78 2.29 -8.12
N VAL A 3 -10.75 2.23 -8.95
CA VAL A 3 -10.48 1.09 -9.85
C VAL A 3 -9.31 0.30 -9.28
N GLY A 4 -9.47 -1.00 -9.10
CA GLY A 4 -8.41 -1.85 -8.57
C GLY A 4 -8.91 -3.15 -7.92
N GLU A 5 -8.02 -4.03 -7.50
CA GLU A 5 -6.56 -3.98 -7.70
C GLU A 5 -6.17 -4.36 -9.14
N ILE A 6 -5.31 -3.55 -9.77
CA ILE A 6 -4.79 -3.82 -11.14
C ILE A 6 -3.27 -3.70 -11.19
N GLY A 7 -2.60 -4.43 -12.08
CA GLY A 7 -1.14 -4.33 -12.23
C GLY A 7 -0.48 -5.64 -12.64
N LEU A 8 0.74 -5.87 -12.14
CA LEU A 8 1.62 -6.94 -12.62
C LEU A 8 2.14 -7.80 -11.46
N CYS A 9 2.11 -9.12 -11.61
CA CYS A 9 2.44 -10.06 -10.55
C CYS A 9 3.30 -11.23 -11.03
N LYS A 10 4.55 -11.29 -10.55
CA LYS A 10 5.46 -12.44 -10.70
C LYS A 10 5.45 -13.40 -9.50
N SER A 11 4.45 -13.31 -8.62
CA SER A 11 4.25 -14.33 -7.57
C SER A 11 3.97 -15.71 -8.20
N THR A 12 4.09 -16.78 -7.41
CA THR A 12 3.76 -18.15 -7.86
C THR A 12 2.36 -18.24 -8.48
N ARG A 13 1.37 -17.55 -7.90
CA ARG A 13 0.00 -17.48 -8.45
C ARG A 13 -0.06 -16.62 -9.71
N GLY A 14 0.63 -15.48 -9.72
CA GLY A 14 0.63 -14.55 -10.86
C GLY A 14 1.29 -15.14 -12.11
N GLN A 15 2.31 -15.98 -11.95
CA GLN A 15 2.99 -16.66 -13.05
C GLN A 15 2.10 -17.66 -13.82
N THR A 16 0.90 -17.97 -13.33
CA THR A 16 -0.08 -18.76 -14.09
C THR A 16 -0.68 -18.00 -15.28
N VAL A 17 -0.52 -16.68 -15.31
CA VAL A 17 -0.92 -15.81 -16.42
C VAL A 17 0.34 -15.23 -17.09
N PRO A 18 0.53 -15.41 -18.41
CA PRO A 18 1.65 -14.82 -19.15
C PRO A 18 1.77 -13.31 -18.95
N LEU A 19 3.01 -12.80 -18.86
CA LEU A 19 3.24 -11.39 -18.51
C LEU A 19 2.66 -10.42 -19.53
N ASP A 20 2.73 -10.75 -20.83
CA ASP A 20 2.12 -9.97 -21.91
C ASP A 20 0.60 -9.85 -21.77
N VAL A 21 -0.07 -10.91 -21.33
CA VAL A 21 -1.51 -10.89 -21.01
C VAL A 21 -1.79 -9.99 -19.80
N GLN A 22 -0.95 -10.06 -18.75
CA GLN A 22 -1.07 -9.17 -17.59
C GLN A 22 -0.89 -7.70 -18.00
N GLU A 23 0.11 -7.38 -18.82
CA GLU A 23 0.39 -6.03 -19.30
C GLU A 23 -0.75 -5.49 -20.19
N ALA A 24 -1.30 -6.31 -21.08
CA ALA A 24 -2.42 -5.92 -21.93
C ALA A 24 -3.68 -5.59 -21.09
N ALA A 25 -4.02 -6.44 -20.13
CA ALA A 25 -5.13 -6.20 -19.21
C ALA A 25 -4.90 -4.95 -18.35
N PHE A 26 -3.69 -4.80 -17.78
CA PHE A 26 -3.33 -3.66 -16.97
C PHE A 26 -3.45 -2.34 -17.74
N ARG A 27 -2.95 -2.27 -18.98
CA ARG A 27 -3.08 -1.07 -19.84
C ARG A 27 -4.53 -0.70 -20.10
N ALA A 28 -5.39 -1.69 -20.38
CA ALA A 28 -6.82 -1.45 -20.62
C ALA A 28 -7.53 -0.92 -19.36
N GLN A 29 -7.26 -1.52 -18.20
CA GLN A 29 -7.85 -1.08 -16.93
C GLN A 29 -7.32 0.28 -16.47
N LEU A 30 -6.04 0.57 -16.71
CA LEU A 30 -5.43 1.87 -16.42
C LEU A 30 -6.07 2.99 -17.25
N LYS A 31 -6.33 2.72 -18.54
CA LYS A 31 -7.07 3.63 -19.41
C LYS A 31 -8.48 3.90 -18.87
N LEU A 32 -9.20 2.86 -18.44
CA LEU A 32 -10.53 3.01 -17.85
C LEU A 32 -10.50 3.85 -16.56
N ALA A 33 -9.50 3.64 -15.69
CA ALA A 33 -9.35 4.43 -14.47
C ALA A 33 -9.11 5.93 -14.76
N ALA A 34 -8.37 6.25 -15.83
CA ALA A 34 -8.17 7.61 -16.30
C ALA A 34 -9.47 8.22 -16.88
N GLU A 35 -10.18 7.49 -17.75
CA GLU A 35 -11.44 7.95 -18.35
C GLU A 35 -12.54 8.20 -17.31
N LEU A 36 -12.54 7.44 -16.21
CA LEU A 36 -13.48 7.60 -15.11
C LEU A 36 -13.03 8.60 -14.03
N GLU A 37 -11.85 9.19 -14.19
CA GLU A 37 -11.21 10.09 -13.21
C GLU A 37 -11.19 9.50 -11.79
N ARG A 38 -10.86 8.20 -11.67
CA ARG A 38 -10.85 7.49 -10.38
C ARG A 38 -9.45 7.20 -9.88
N THR A 39 -9.31 7.14 -8.56
CA THR A 39 -8.15 6.56 -7.90
C THR A 39 -7.91 5.14 -8.40
N CYS A 40 -6.66 4.86 -8.77
CA CYS A 40 -6.23 3.57 -9.26
C CYS A 40 -5.36 2.86 -8.21
N MET A 41 -5.83 1.73 -7.69
CA MET A 41 -5.08 0.88 -6.76
C MET A 41 -4.20 -0.10 -7.56
N LEU A 42 -2.90 0.12 -7.48
CA LEU A 42 -1.88 -0.61 -8.20
C LEU A 42 -1.29 -1.75 -7.37
N HIS A 43 -1.26 -2.94 -7.96
CA HIS A 43 -0.59 -4.12 -7.46
C HIS A 43 0.71 -4.36 -8.24
N CYS A 44 1.83 -4.58 -7.54
CA CYS A 44 3.07 -4.94 -8.21
C CYS A 44 3.97 -5.85 -7.38
N VAL A 45 4.22 -7.07 -7.90
CA VAL A 45 5.16 -8.02 -7.30
C VAL A 45 6.21 -8.40 -8.33
N GLY A 46 7.46 -8.00 -8.11
CA GLY A 46 8.60 -8.36 -8.97
C GLY A 46 8.62 -7.73 -10.36
N CYS A 47 7.71 -6.79 -10.66
CA CYS A 47 7.51 -6.20 -11.99
C CYS A 47 7.60 -4.67 -12.02
N TYR A 48 8.28 -4.04 -11.05
CA TYR A 48 8.27 -2.57 -10.94
C TYR A 48 8.87 -1.84 -12.16
N GLY A 49 9.83 -2.46 -12.85
CA GLY A 49 10.38 -1.93 -14.11
C GLY A 49 9.31 -1.84 -15.19
N ASN A 50 8.65 -2.96 -15.50
CA ASN A 50 7.53 -3.03 -16.44
C ASN A 50 6.38 -2.09 -16.04
N LEU A 51 6.03 -2.05 -14.76
CA LEU A 51 5.00 -1.16 -14.23
C LEU A 51 5.34 0.31 -14.54
N LEU A 52 6.55 0.75 -14.19
CA LEU A 52 6.99 2.13 -14.42
C LEU A 52 7.04 2.47 -15.92
N GLU A 53 7.53 1.55 -16.75
CA GLU A 53 7.56 1.72 -18.22
C GLU A 53 6.15 1.94 -18.78
N ILE A 54 5.17 1.15 -18.34
CA ILE A 54 3.77 1.30 -18.75
C ILE A 54 3.22 2.66 -18.32
N LEU A 55 3.44 3.05 -17.06
CA LEU A 55 2.95 4.33 -16.53
C LEU A 55 3.56 5.53 -17.26
N LEU A 56 4.87 5.48 -17.55
CA LEU A 56 5.55 6.51 -18.34
C LEU A 56 5.03 6.58 -19.79
N GLY A 57 4.75 5.42 -20.39
CA GLY A 57 4.21 5.33 -21.75
C GLY A 57 2.81 5.95 -21.91
N VAL A 58 2.07 6.15 -20.82
CA VAL A 58 0.74 6.78 -20.82
C VAL A 58 0.68 8.05 -19.98
N ALA A 59 1.82 8.69 -19.68
CA ALA A 59 1.93 9.78 -18.70
C ALA A 59 0.93 10.95 -18.92
N HIS A 60 0.53 11.22 -20.16
CA HIS A 60 -0.44 12.27 -20.50
C HIS A 60 -1.91 11.91 -20.21
N ASN A 61 -2.19 10.65 -19.90
CA ASN A 61 -3.53 10.11 -19.64
C ASN A 61 -3.51 9.16 -18.44
N LEU A 62 -2.75 9.51 -17.40
CA LEU A 62 -2.76 8.78 -16.14
C LEU A 62 -4.05 9.07 -15.37
N PRO A 63 -4.52 8.13 -14.55
CA PRO A 63 -5.52 8.43 -13.53
C PRO A 63 -5.05 9.58 -12.63
N PRO A 64 -5.96 10.39 -12.07
CA PRO A 64 -5.59 11.54 -11.25
C PRO A 64 -4.84 11.15 -9.96
N VAL A 65 -5.09 9.93 -9.47
CA VAL A 65 -4.44 9.36 -8.28
C VAL A 65 -4.03 7.93 -8.55
N LEU A 66 -2.79 7.61 -8.22
CA LEU A 66 -2.25 6.25 -8.17
C LEU A 66 -1.92 5.90 -6.71
N VAL A 67 -2.37 4.74 -6.25
CA VAL A 67 -2.01 4.20 -4.93
C VAL A 67 -1.27 2.89 -5.16
N LEU A 68 -0.01 2.81 -4.77
CA LEU A 68 0.73 1.55 -4.79
C LEU A 68 0.52 0.84 -3.46
N HIS A 69 -0.29 -0.22 -3.51
CA HIS A 69 -0.60 -1.03 -2.33
C HIS A 69 0.55 -1.99 -2.01
N SER A 70 0.72 -2.30 -0.72
CA SER A 70 1.67 -3.26 -0.17
C SER A 70 3.05 -3.12 -0.81
N TYR A 71 3.55 -1.88 -0.86
CA TYR A 71 4.73 -1.54 -1.65
C TYR A 71 6.00 -2.24 -1.15
N SER A 72 6.67 -2.94 -2.06
CA SER A 72 7.84 -3.78 -1.79
C SER A 72 9.03 -3.46 -2.70
N GLY A 73 8.96 -2.37 -3.47
CA GLY A 73 10.04 -1.89 -4.33
C GLY A 73 11.19 -1.25 -3.55
N SER A 74 12.19 -0.74 -4.26
CA SER A 74 13.32 -0.01 -3.67
C SER A 74 12.99 1.48 -3.47
N PRO A 75 13.70 2.20 -2.58
CA PRO A 75 13.56 3.65 -2.47
C PRO A 75 13.81 4.41 -3.79
N ASP A 76 14.73 3.93 -4.64
CA ASP A 76 14.94 4.50 -5.98
C ASP A 76 13.71 4.37 -6.87
N MET A 77 13.10 3.18 -6.90
CA MET A 77 11.88 2.95 -7.67
C MET A 77 10.73 3.80 -7.12
N MET A 78 10.61 3.91 -5.80
CA MET A 78 9.62 4.76 -5.13
C MET A 78 9.78 6.22 -5.57
N ARG A 79 11.00 6.75 -5.60
CA ARG A 79 11.28 8.11 -6.11
C ARG A 79 10.85 8.28 -7.56
N SER A 80 11.16 7.32 -8.43
CA SER A 80 10.76 7.36 -9.84
C SER A 80 9.24 7.40 -10.00
N LEU A 81 8.51 6.63 -9.20
CA LEU A 81 7.04 6.62 -9.20
C LEU A 81 6.46 7.95 -8.69
N LEU A 82 6.99 8.48 -7.59
CA LEU A 82 6.58 9.79 -7.06
C LEU A 82 6.90 10.96 -8.01
N ALA A 83 7.86 10.78 -8.92
CA ALA A 83 8.22 11.78 -9.91
C ALA A 83 7.27 11.82 -11.12
N LEU A 84 6.34 10.87 -11.26
CA LEU A 84 5.34 10.89 -12.32
C LEU A 84 4.54 12.21 -12.28
N ARG A 85 4.38 12.82 -13.44
CA ARG A 85 3.60 14.06 -13.61
C ARG A 85 2.18 13.70 -14.03
N GLY A 86 1.22 14.56 -13.70
CA GLY A 86 -0.19 14.36 -14.08
C GLY A 86 -0.99 13.43 -13.15
N SER A 87 -0.34 12.82 -12.14
CA SER A 87 -1.01 12.05 -11.10
C SER A 87 -0.42 12.37 -9.73
N ARG A 88 -1.26 12.35 -8.70
CA ARG A 88 -0.79 12.21 -7.32
C ARG A 88 -0.45 10.74 -7.08
N VAL A 89 0.65 10.47 -6.37
CA VAL A 89 1.09 9.10 -6.11
C VAL A 89 1.22 8.89 -4.61
N PHE A 90 0.55 7.85 -4.12
CA PHE A 90 0.61 7.41 -2.74
C PHE A 90 1.22 6.01 -2.65
N ILE A 91 1.97 5.77 -1.58
CA ILE A 91 2.61 4.49 -1.29
C ILE A 91 2.04 3.97 0.02
N SER A 92 1.44 2.79 -0.03
CA SER A 92 0.88 2.13 1.15
C SER A 92 1.80 1.03 1.67
N LEU A 93 1.93 0.96 2.99
CA LEU A 93 2.78 0.02 3.71
C LEU A 93 1.99 -0.65 4.84
N ASN A 94 2.16 -1.96 4.99
CA ASN A 94 1.47 -2.74 6.03
C ASN A 94 2.34 -3.01 7.27
N ALA A 95 1.71 -3.53 8.33
CA ALA A 95 2.36 -3.80 9.60
C ALA A 95 3.58 -4.72 9.44
N LYS A 96 3.42 -5.86 8.74
CA LYS A 96 4.51 -6.82 8.54
C LYS A 96 5.71 -6.20 7.83
N GLN A 97 5.49 -5.37 6.81
CA GLN A 97 6.56 -4.65 6.11
C GLN A 97 7.33 -3.69 7.02
N LEU A 98 6.65 -3.06 7.97
CA LEU A 98 7.22 -2.03 8.85
C LEU A 98 7.81 -2.59 10.14
N THR A 99 7.46 -3.82 10.52
CA THR A 99 7.92 -4.42 11.78
C THR A 99 8.87 -5.60 11.60
N ASP A 100 8.91 -6.24 10.42
CA ASP A 100 9.84 -7.35 10.15
C ASP A 100 11.26 -6.82 9.84
N PRO A 101 12.29 -7.12 10.66
CA PRO A 101 13.66 -6.64 10.45
C PRO A 101 14.30 -7.12 9.13
N ARG A 102 13.72 -8.15 8.49
CA ARG A 102 14.17 -8.64 7.18
C ARG A 102 13.70 -7.73 6.04
N MET A 103 12.62 -6.97 6.23
CA MET A 103 12.01 -6.10 5.21
C MET A 103 12.68 -4.72 5.12
N LYS A 104 14.02 -4.71 5.01
CA LYS A 104 14.84 -3.48 5.06
C LYS A 104 14.46 -2.44 4.01
N LYS A 105 14.00 -2.87 2.83
CA LYS A 105 13.56 -1.96 1.75
C LYS A 105 12.32 -1.18 2.16
N ALA A 106 11.33 -1.83 2.78
CA ALA A 106 10.12 -1.16 3.23
C ALA A 106 10.42 -0.15 4.34
N ALA A 107 11.29 -0.51 5.30
CA ALA A 107 11.74 0.41 6.33
C ALA A 107 12.46 1.64 5.75
N ALA A 108 13.33 1.44 4.75
CA ALA A 108 14.00 2.55 4.06
C ALA A 108 13.00 3.44 3.28
N CYS A 109 12.05 2.82 2.57
CA CYS A 109 10.98 3.56 1.89
C CYS A 109 10.16 4.39 2.87
N CYS A 110 9.70 3.80 3.98
CA CYS A 110 8.94 4.50 5.02
C CYS A 110 9.68 5.73 5.58
N LYS A 111 11.00 5.61 5.75
CA LYS A 111 11.86 6.69 6.24
C LYS A 111 12.00 7.85 5.23
N GLU A 112 12.15 7.52 3.95
CA GLU A 112 12.42 8.49 2.88
C GLU A 112 11.15 9.05 2.22
N LEU A 113 10.01 8.38 2.36
CA LEU A 113 8.75 8.77 1.76
C LEU A 113 8.26 10.12 2.32
N PRO A 114 7.90 11.09 1.45
CA PRO A 114 7.22 12.30 1.87
C PRO A 114 5.95 11.96 2.65
N ILE A 115 5.70 12.67 3.75
CA ILE A 115 4.63 12.30 4.68
C ILE A 115 3.26 12.35 4.00
N GLU A 116 3.06 13.29 3.10
CA GLU A 116 1.85 13.53 2.31
C GLU A 116 1.54 12.42 1.29
N ALA A 117 2.49 11.52 1.02
CA ALA A 117 2.33 10.39 0.12
C ALA A 117 2.24 9.03 0.85
N LEU A 118 2.37 9.02 2.18
CA LEU A 118 2.32 7.80 3.00
C LEU A 118 0.89 7.38 3.28
N LEU A 119 0.57 6.13 2.96
CA LEU A 119 -0.62 5.42 3.43
C LEU A 119 -0.21 4.22 4.28
N LEU A 120 -1.13 3.77 5.12
CA LEU A 120 -0.95 2.58 5.94
C LEU A 120 -2.14 1.65 5.73
N GLU A 121 -1.86 0.35 5.68
CA GLU A 121 -2.89 -0.68 5.51
C GLU A 121 -2.57 -1.92 6.34
N THR A 122 -3.44 -2.93 6.25
CA THR A 122 -3.20 -4.26 6.85
C THR A 122 -2.89 -5.31 5.80
N ASP A 123 -3.50 -5.21 4.61
CA ASP A 123 -3.55 -6.29 3.62
C ASP A 123 -4.23 -7.56 4.20
N ALA A 124 -5.12 -7.38 5.18
CA ALA A 124 -5.85 -8.47 5.81
C ALA A 124 -6.77 -9.18 4.81
N PRO A 125 -6.92 -10.51 4.90
CA PRO A 125 -6.47 -11.39 5.98
C PRO A 125 -5.00 -11.86 5.88
N ASP A 126 -4.29 -11.47 4.83
CA ASP A 126 -2.90 -11.81 4.58
C ASP A 126 -1.93 -10.87 5.33
N GLN A 127 -0.62 -11.05 5.14
CA GLN A 127 0.45 -10.21 5.71
C GLN A 127 0.39 -9.99 7.23
N ALA A 128 -0.06 -10.99 7.99
CA ALA A 128 -0.06 -10.91 9.44
C ALA A 128 1.33 -10.54 10.00
N PRO A 129 1.43 -9.57 10.93
CA PRO A 129 2.65 -9.30 11.66
C PRO A 129 3.00 -10.48 12.60
N SER A 130 4.11 -10.41 13.34
CA SER A 130 4.46 -11.50 14.27
C SER A 130 3.49 -11.54 15.47
N VAL A 131 3.20 -12.76 15.93
CA VAL A 131 2.37 -13.02 17.12
C VAL A 131 2.86 -12.22 18.33
N GLU A 132 4.18 -12.27 18.61
CA GLU A 132 4.80 -11.53 19.72
C GLU A 132 4.51 -10.03 19.70
N LEU A 133 4.46 -9.41 18.52
CA LEU A 133 4.14 -7.98 18.40
C LEU A 133 2.66 -7.70 18.68
N VAL A 134 1.79 -8.60 18.26
CA VAL A 134 0.35 -8.47 18.47
C VAL A 134 0.02 -8.63 19.95
N GLU A 135 0.56 -9.66 20.60
CA GLU A 135 0.42 -9.86 22.06
C GLU A 135 0.84 -8.59 22.82
N LYS A 136 2.01 -8.03 22.53
CA LYS A 136 2.50 -6.82 23.21
C LYS A 136 1.63 -5.57 22.98
N ALA A 137 1.06 -5.41 21.79
CA ALA A 137 0.31 -4.20 21.43
C ALA A 137 -1.17 -4.27 21.84
N PHE A 138 -1.67 -5.47 22.17
CA PHE A 138 -3.05 -5.79 22.49
C PHE A 138 -3.18 -6.57 23.82
N ASP A 139 -2.20 -6.44 24.73
CA ASP A 139 -2.15 -7.15 26.03
C ASP A 139 -3.30 -6.79 27.00
N GLN A 140 -4.12 -5.78 26.67
CA GLN A 140 -5.16 -5.23 27.54
C GLN A 140 -6.44 -4.81 26.78
N VAL A 141 -6.83 -5.58 25.77
CA VAL A 141 -8.11 -5.37 25.07
C VAL A 141 -9.14 -6.41 25.49
N ASP A 142 -10.42 -6.01 25.51
CA ASP A 142 -11.52 -6.90 25.91
C ASP A 142 -11.66 -8.12 24.98
N GLU A 143 -11.34 -7.95 23.69
CA GLU A 143 -11.34 -9.01 22.69
C GLU A 143 -9.96 -9.17 22.07
N ALA A 144 -9.38 -10.37 22.20
CA ALA A 144 -8.10 -10.70 21.60
C ALA A 144 -8.19 -10.66 20.06
N PRO A 145 -7.18 -10.10 19.36
CA PRO A 145 -7.10 -10.16 17.90
C PRO A 145 -7.23 -11.57 17.34
N LEU A 146 -7.83 -11.72 16.14
CA LEU A 146 -8.11 -13.02 15.52
C LEU A 146 -6.90 -13.95 15.49
N MET A 147 -5.71 -13.45 15.13
CA MET A 147 -4.50 -14.29 15.09
C MET A 147 -4.03 -14.87 16.42
N LEU A 148 -4.54 -14.36 17.56
CA LEU A 148 -4.27 -14.89 18.90
C LEU A 148 -5.35 -15.90 19.35
N GLN A 149 -6.44 -16.04 18.59
CA GLN A 149 -7.51 -16.99 18.89
C GLN A 149 -7.20 -18.38 18.34
N GLU A 150 -7.69 -19.41 19.03
CA GLU A 150 -7.52 -20.80 18.62
C GLU A 150 -8.10 -21.03 17.21
N GLY A 151 -7.34 -21.70 16.34
CA GLY A 151 -7.75 -21.98 14.96
C GLY A 151 -7.60 -20.82 13.97
N SER A 152 -7.18 -19.64 14.41
CA SER A 152 -7.04 -18.44 13.56
C SER A 152 -5.60 -17.92 13.47
N THR A 153 -4.62 -18.71 13.91
CA THR A 153 -3.20 -18.33 13.90
C THR A 153 -2.75 -17.91 12.51
N GLY A 154 -2.20 -16.69 12.42
CA GLY A 154 -1.72 -16.11 11.16
C GLY A 154 -2.77 -15.37 10.34
N VAL A 155 -4.02 -15.27 10.81
CA VAL A 155 -5.07 -14.47 10.18
C VAL A 155 -4.94 -13.00 10.61
N ASN A 156 -4.61 -12.13 9.66
CA ASN A 156 -4.55 -10.69 9.90
C ASN A 156 -5.96 -10.06 9.93
N GLU A 157 -6.10 -8.87 10.49
CA GLU A 157 -7.38 -8.15 10.60
C GLU A 157 -7.20 -6.63 10.50
N PRO A 158 -8.26 -5.87 10.15
CA PRO A 158 -8.16 -4.41 10.00
C PRO A 158 -7.66 -3.67 11.25
N ALA A 159 -7.98 -4.15 12.46
CA ALA A 159 -7.55 -3.52 13.71
C ALA A 159 -6.01 -3.47 13.87
N LEU A 160 -5.29 -4.38 13.20
CA LEU A 160 -3.83 -4.43 13.23
C LEU A 160 -3.17 -3.30 12.42
N VAL A 161 -3.93 -2.40 11.78
CA VAL A 161 -3.38 -1.17 11.19
C VAL A 161 -2.67 -0.30 12.24
N LYS A 162 -3.07 -0.43 13.53
CA LYS A 162 -2.37 0.16 14.67
C LYS A 162 -0.87 -0.20 14.68
N LEU A 163 -0.52 -1.43 14.32
CA LEU A 163 0.88 -1.87 14.27
C LEU A 163 1.64 -1.26 13.10
N ALA A 164 0.98 -1.05 11.96
CA ALA A 164 1.57 -0.31 10.84
C ALA A 164 1.88 1.14 11.25
N LEU A 165 0.95 1.80 11.95
CA LEU A 165 1.14 3.14 12.50
C LEU A 165 2.31 3.21 13.48
N LEU A 166 2.37 2.32 14.46
CA LEU A 166 3.44 2.30 15.45
C LEU A 166 4.81 1.99 14.81
N GLY A 167 4.84 1.07 13.84
CA GLY A 167 6.04 0.74 13.07
C GLY A 167 6.56 1.95 12.29
N ALA A 168 5.68 2.61 11.52
CA ALA A 168 6.04 3.81 10.76
C ALA A 168 6.46 4.98 11.67
N ALA A 169 5.77 5.21 12.78
CA ALA A 169 6.11 6.25 13.75
C ALA A 169 7.51 6.04 14.32
N LYS A 170 7.84 4.80 14.70
CA LYS A 170 9.16 4.41 15.18
C LYS A 170 10.25 4.62 14.12
N ILE A 171 10.01 4.21 12.87
CA ILE A 171 10.97 4.37 11.77
C ILE A 171 11.25 5.84 11.48
N ARG A 172 10.22 6.68 11.48
CA ARG A 172 10.31 8.11 11.13
C ARG A 172 10.69 9.01 12.31
N GLY A 173 10.69 8.48 13.54
CA GLY A 173 10.97 9.26 14.75
C GLY A 173 9.92 10.34 15.03
N VAL A 174 8.66 10.09 14.69
CA VAL A 174 7.54 11.03 14.87
C VAL A 174 6.52 10.49 15.86
N PRO A 175 5.80 11.35 16.61
CA PRO A 175 4.71 10.90 17.48
C PRO A 175 3.60 10.17 16.70
N PRO A 176 3.08 9.03 17.19
CA PRO A 176 2.02 8.27 16.52
C PRO A 176 0.79 9.12 16.19
N ASP A 177 0.31 9.97 17.09
CA ASP A 177 -0.90 10.77 16.88
C ASP A 177 -0.75 11.76 15.71
N LYS A 178 0.44 12.37 15.58
CA LYS A 178 0.75 13.26 14.46
C LYS A 178 0.80 12.49 13.14
N LEU A 179 1.39 11.30 13.16
CA LEU A 179 1.46 10.44 11.98
C LEU A 179 0.07 9.94 11.57
N ALA A 180 -0.76 9.56 12.55
CA ALA A 180 -2.12 9.11 12.33
C ALA A 180 -2.97 10.19 11.67
N ALA A 181 -2.91 11.43 12.18
CA ALA A 181 -3.62 12.56 11.59
C ALA A 181 -3.19 12.82 10.13
N ALA A 182 -1.88 12.77 9.85
CA ALA A 182 -1.36 12.96 8.50
C ALA A 182 -1.80 11.82 7.55
N VAL A 183 -1.62 10.56 7.94
CA VAL A 183 -2.02 9.40 7.14
C VAL A 183 -3.53 9.38 6.91
N TYR A 184 -4.33 9.77 7.91
CA TYR A 184 -5.77 9.89 7.75
C TYR A 184 -6.16 10.95 6.71
N GLN A 185 -5.53 12.13 6.73
CA GLN A 185 -5.77 13.14 5.70
C GLN A 185 -5.30 12.65 4.31
N ASN A 186 -4.16 11.95 4.23
CA ASN A 186 -3.71 11.36 2.98
C ASN A 186 -4.70 10.34 2.42
N CYS A 187 -5.33 9.52 3.27
CA CYS A 187 -6.40 8.60 2.84
C CYS A 187 -7.58 9.38 2.25
N LYS A 188 -7.99 10.46 2.90
CA LYS A 188 -9.11 11.29 2.41
C LYS A 188 -8.77 11.91 1.05
N ASP A 189 -7.56 12.40 0.89
CA ASP A 189 -7.03 12.94 -0.35
C ASP A 189 -6.92 11.88 -1.47
N ALA A 190 -6.41 10.69 -1.13
CA ALA A 190 -6.18 9.62 -2.08
C ALA A 190 -7.49 9.03 -2.62
N PHE A 191 -8.52 8.95 -1.79
CA PHE A 191 -9.80 8.32 -2.14
C PHE A 191 -10.97 9.30 -2.30
N GLY A 192 -10.71 10.61 -2.19
CA GLY A 192 -11.71 11.67 -2.35
C GLY A 192 -12.80 11.66 -1.27
N LEU A 193 -12.46 11.28 -0.04
CA LEU A 193 -13.44 11.10 1.05
C LEU A 193 -13.95 12.42 1.63
N ASP A 194 -13.24 13.53 1.41
CA ASP A 194 -13.69 14.87 1.81
C ASP A 194 -14.92 15.35 1.03
N ASN A 195 -15.20 14.76 -0.14
CA ASN A 195 -16.32 15.13 -0.99
C ASN A 195 -17.60 14.33 -0.70
N VAL A 196 -17.64 13.55 0.39
CA VAL A 196 -18.78 12.67 0.74
C VAL A 196 -19.80 13.36 1.65
N ALA A 197 -19.62 14.67 1.92
CA ALA A 197 -20.62 15.50 2.58
C ALA A 197 -21.25 16.49 1.58
N GLN A 198 -22.30 16.05 0.88
CA GLN A 198 -23.51 16.82 0.54
C GLN A 198 -24.56 15.91 -0.11
#